data_AF-A4CK65-F1
#
_entry.id   AF-A4CK65-F1
#
_cell.length_a   1.000
_cell.length_b   1.000
_cell.length_c   1.000
_cell.angle_alpha   90.00
_cell.angle_beta   90.00
_cell.angle_gamma   90.00
#
_symmetry.space_group_name_H-M   'P 1'
#
loop_
_entity.id
_entity.type
_entity.pdbx_description
1 polymer ?
#
loop_
_entity_poly.entity_id
_entity_poly.type
_entity_poly.pdbx_seq_one_letter_code
_entity_poly.pdbx_strand_id
1 'polypeptide(L)'
;MKTRILLPLLMLALGTVGLNAQLRTDGNTTKVLLIADRSNNITNIELVGDARNFDADALMKKYPNAKVLYGLLEGGYRTMSSGILPNKNANLTLFTSKQAVPGDQFFPGDQFVPGDQFVPGDQFVPGDQFDVARMKARVQAVQDGRVQLKIQ
;
A
#
# COMPACT_ATOMS: atom_id res chain seq x y z
N MET A 1 -51.33 26.43 -42.74
CA MET A 1 -50.04 26.57 -42.02
C MET A 1 -49.80 25.31 -41.21
N LYS A 2 -48.75 24.54 -41.50
CA LYS A 2 -48.45 23.26 -40.82
C LYS A 2 -47.35 23.52 -39.78
N THR A 3 -47.72 23.57 -38.51
CA THR A 3 -46.78 23.81 -37.40
C THR A 3 -46.17 22.47 -36.97
N ARG A 4 -44.86 22.30 -37.18
CA ARG A 4 -44.10 21.14 -36.70
C ARG A 4 -43.66 21.40 -35.26
N ILE A 5 -44.18 20.62 -34.32
CA ILE A 5 -43.74 20.63 -32.91
C ILE A 5 -42.47 19.78 -32.83
N LEU A 6 -41.35 20.43 -32.53
CA LEU A 6 -40.06 19.79 -32.30
C LEU A 6 -39.96 19.48 -30.80
N LEU A 7 -40.02 18.20 -30.43
CA LEU A 7 -39.88 17.73 -29.05
C LEU A 7 -38.39 17.43 -28.80
N PRO A 8 -37.69 18.10 -27.87
CA PRO A 8 -36.32 17.73 -27.54
C PRO A 8 -36.33 16.49 -26.65
N LEU A 9 -35.82 15.38 -27.20
CA LEU A 9 -35.57 14.13 -26.51
C LEU A 9 -34.42 14.35 -25.51
N LEU A 10 -34.74 14.51 -24.22
CA LEU A 10 -33.77 14.55 -23.14
C LEU A 10 -33.21 13.13 -22.92
N MET A 11 -32.12 12.81 -23.60
CA MET A 11 -31.38 11.56 -23.36
C MET A 11 -30.71 11.63 -21.99
N LEU A 12 -31.30 10.93 -21.03
CA LEU A 12 -30.75 10.70 -19.71
C LEU A 12 -29.55 9.76 -19.85
N ALA A 13 -28.35 10.32 -19.95
CA ALA A 13 -27.11 9.55 -19.90
C ALA A 13 -26.93 8.99 -18.49
N LEU A 14 -27.32 7.74 -18.27
CA LEU A 14 -26.87 6.97 -17.11
C LEU A 14 -25.37 6.71 -17.26
N GLY A 15 -24.56 7.64 -16.76
CA GLY A 15 -23.13 7.39 -16.55
C GLY A 15 -22.97 6.25 -15.57
N THR A 16 -22.43 5.12 -16.03
CA THR A 16 -22.00 4.04 -15.16
C THR A 16 -20.84 4.57 -14.31
N VAL A 17 -21.15 4.96 -13.07
CA VAL A 17 -20.12 5.28 -12.08
C VAL A 17 -19.43 3.96 -11.74
N GLY A 18 -18.30 3.68 -12.38
CA GLY A 18 -17.45 2.54 -12.03
C GLY A 18 -16.91 2.72 -10.62
N LEU A 19 -17.60 2.16 -9.64
CA LEU A 19 -17.16 2.12 -8.25
C LEU A 19 -15.97 1.15 -8.16
N ASN A 20 -14.75 1.67 -8.26
CA ASN A 20 -13.56 0.94 -7.83
C ASN A 20 -13.54 0.96 -6.29
N ALA A 21 -14.18 -0.03 -5.67
CA ALA A 21 -14.13 -0.21 -4.22
C ALA A 21 -12.71 -0.64 -3.83
N GLN A 22 -11.96 0.26 -3.19
CA GLN A 22 -10.65 -0.06 -2.64
C GLN A 22 -10.80 -0.98 -1.42
N LEU A 23 -10.00 -2.04 -1.36
CA LEU A 23 -9.90 -2.89 -0.17
C LEU A 23 -9.24 -2.08 0.95
N ARG A 24 -10.01 -1.81 2.00
CA ARG A 24 -9.58 -1.15 3.24
C ARG A 24 -9.84 -2.10 4.40
N THR A 25 -8.87 -2.21 5.29
CA THR A 25 -8.93 -3.12 6.42
C THR A 25 -9.67 -2.52 7.62
N ASP A 26 -9.73 -1.18 7.74
CA ASP A 26 -10.49 -0.47 8.79
C ASP A 26 -11.05 0.90 8.33
N GLY A 27 -11.83 0.94 7.24
CA GLY A 27 -12.53 2.15 6.80
C GLY A 27 -11.63 3.22 6.14
N ASN A 28 -10.37 3.39 6.56
CA ASN A 28 -9.41 4.33 5.98
C ASN A 28 -7.99 3.78 5.77
N THR A 29 -7.63 2.66 6.39
CA THR A 29 -6.28 2.08 6.29
C THR A 29 -6.29 0.75 5.56
N THR A 30 -5.27 0.53 4.75
CA THR A 30 -5.04 -0.71 4.00
C THR A 30 -3.75 -1.36 4.49
N LYS A 31 -3.82 -2.63 4.91
CA LYS A 31 -2.63 -3.41 5.25
C LYS A 31 -1.83 -3.73 3.99
N VAL A 32 -0.53 -3.47 4.02
CA VAL A 32 0.36 -3.64 2.87
C VAL A 32 1.66 -4.33 3.26
N LEU A 33 2.28 -4.96 2.26
CA LEU A 33 3.64 -5.50 2.34
C LEU A 33 4.54 -4.68 1.44
N LEU A 34 5.61 -4.14 1.99
CA LEU A 34 6.63 -3.46 1.22
C LEU A 34 7.72 -4.46 0.87
N ILE A 35 8.01 -4.56 -0.41
CA ILE A 35 8.99 -5.49 -0.96
C ILE A 35 10.27 -4.72 -1.22
N ALA A 36 11.30 -5.04 -0.44
CA ALA A 36 12.62 -4.46 -0.57
C ALA A 36 13.63 -5.41 -1.21
N ASP A 37 14.55 -4.84 -1.98
CA ASP A 37 15.69 -5.58 -2.52
C ASP A 37 16.75 -5.87 -1.43
N ARG A 38 17.84 -6.54 -1.82
CA ARG A 38 18.97 -6.83 -0.90
C ARG A 38 19.67 -5.56 -0.39
N SER A 39 19.53 -4.46 -1.11
CA SER A 39 20.10 -3.14 -0.79
C SER A 39 19.16 -2.28 0.06
N ASN A 40 18.05 -2.86 0.57
CA ASN A 40 17.03 -2.19 1.37
C ASN A 40 16.20 -1.13 0.63
N ASN A 41 16.17 -1.13 -0.71
CA ASN A 41 15.31 -0.23 -1.46
C ASN A 41 13.91 -0.82 -1.59
N ILE A 42 12.87 -0.06 -1.24
CA ILE A 42 11.48 -0.49 -1.41
C ILE A 42 11.09 -0.39 -2.89
N THR A 43 11.15 -1.52 -3.56
CA THR A 43 10.87 -1.63 -5.00
C THR A 43 9.39 -1.72 -5.30
N ASN A 44 8.60 -2.26 -4.38
CA ASN A 44 7.20 -2.54 -4.62
C ASN A 44 6.35 -2.57 -3.35
N ILE A 45 5.03 -2.43 -3.51
CA ILE A 45 4.06 -2.58 -2.43
C ILE A 45 2.98 -3.55 -2.88
N GLU A 46 2.68 -4.55 -2.05
CA GLU A 46 1.63 -5.54 -2.26
C GLU A 46 0.52 -5.36 -1.23
N LEU A 47 -0.72 -5.68 -1.62
CA LEU A 47 -1.82 -5.72 -0.67
C LEU A 47 -1.68 -6.97 0.20
N VAL A 48 -1.84 -6.80 1.51
CA VAL A 48 -2.20 -7.92 2.36
C VAL A 48 -3.67 -8.18 2.07
N GLY A 49 -3.96 -9.26 1.33
CA GLY A 49 -5.33 -9.67 0.96
C GLY A 49 -6.18 -10.06 2.18
N ASP A 50 -7.18 -10.94 1.99
CA ASP A 50 -7.85 -11.57 3.14
C ASP A 50 -6.78 -12.36 3.92
N ALA A 51 -6.54 -11.97 5.18
CA ALA A 51 -5.50 -12.54 6.04
C ALA A 51 -5.59 -14.07 6.18
N ARG A 52 -6.74 -14.64 5.85
CA ARG A 52 -6.98 -16.09 5.83
C ARG A 52 -6.26 -16.85 4.71
N ASN A 53 -5.89 -16.18 3.61
CA ASN A 53 -5.32 -16.81 2.41
C ASN A 53 -4.00 -16.15 1.94
N PHE A 54 -3.24 -15.52 2.84
CA PHE A 54 -1.92 -15.03 2.46
C PHE A 54 -0.98 -16.20 2.17
N ASP A 55 -0.57 -16.32 0.91
CA ASP A 55 0.36 -17.35 0.45
C ASP A 55 1.79 -16.78 0.44
N ALA A 56 2.53 -17.10 1.51
CA ALA A 56 3.92 -16.68 1.67
C ALA A 56 4.82 -17.30 0.60
N ASP A 57 4.57 -18.55 0.20
CA ASP A 57 5.38 -19.26 -0.80
C ASP A 57 5.21 -18.62 -2.18
N ALA A 58 3.99 -18.25 -2.55
CA ALA A 58 3.72 -17.50 -3.77
C ALA A 58 4.41 -16.12 -3.77
N LEU A 59 4.41 -15.42 -2.62
CA LEU A 59 5.10 -14.14 -2.49
C LEU A 59 6.62 -14.31 -2.65
N MET A 60 7.21 -15.30 -1.98
CA MET A 60 8.65 -15.56 -2.04
C MET A 60 9.09 -16.08 -3.41
N LYS A 61 8.22 -16.81 -4.13
CA LYS A 61 8.43 -17.20 -5.52
C LYS A 61 8.38 -16.00 -6.47
N LYS A 62 7.47 -15.05 -6.21
CA LYS A 62 7.35 -13.80 -6.99
C LYS A 62 8.52 -12.85 -6.72
N TYR A 63 9.00 -12.80 -5.47
CA TYR A 63 10.08 -11.92 -5.02
C TYR A 63 11.21 -12.71 -4.34
N PRO A 64 12.02 -13.45 -5.12
CA PRO A 64 13.07 -14.30 -4.57
C PRO A 64 14.16 -13.46 -3.89
N ASN A 65 14.49 -13.79 -2.64
CA ASN A 65 15.46 -13.07 -1.79
C ASN A 65 15.07 -11.61 -1.47
N ALA A 66 13.81 -11.24 -1.63
CA ALA A 66 13.36 -9.93 -1.18
C ALA A 66 13.21 -9.90 0.34
N LYS A 67 13.48 -8.73 0.91
CA LYS A 67 13.11 -8.42 2.28
C LYS A 67 11.69 -7.89 2.27
N VAL A 68 10.85 -8.33 3.22
CA VAL A 68 9.47 -7.87 3.30
C VAL A 68 9.22 -7.16 4.61
N LEU A 69 8.58 -6.00 4.52
CA LEU A 69 8.16 -5.18 5.64
C LEU A 69 6.65 -5.09 5.67
N TYR A 70 6.10 -4.99 6.87
CA TYR A 70 4.69 -4.67 7.02
C TYR A 70 4.51 -3.17 7.03
N GLY A 71 3.38 -2.75 6.49
CA GLY A 71 2.93 -1.39 6.65
C GLY A 71 1.43 -1.22 6.59
N LEU A 72 1.04 0.01 6.93
CA LEU A 72 -0.31 0.52 6.84
C LEU A 72 -0.30 1.69 5.86
N LEU A 73 -1.17 1.62 4.85
CA LEU A 73 -1.37 2.67 3.87
C LEU A 73 -2.70 3.38 4.15
N GLU A 74 -2.65 4.66 4.46
CA GLU A 74 -3.82 5.52 4.59
C GLU A 74 -3.96 6.42 3.36
N GLY A 75 -5.12 6.36 2.72
CA GLY A 75 -5.41 7.11 1.50
C GLY A 75 -5.60 6.22 0.28
N GLY A 76 -5.77 6.86 -0.87
CA GLY A 76 -6.02 6.15 -2.12
C GLY A 76 -4.78 5.49 -2.70
N TYR A 77 -4.98 4.40 -3.44
CA TYR A 77 -3.95 3.76 -4.25
C TYR A 77 -4.54 3.29 -5.58
N ARG A 78 -3.65 2.98 -6.53
CA ARG A 78 -3.97 2.34 -7.80
C ARG A 78 -3.40 0.93 -7.82
N THR A 79 -4.21 -0.04 -8.21
CA THR A 79 -3.74 -1.41 -8.44
C THR A 79 -2.98 -1.48 -9.76
N MET A 80 -1.83 -2.15 -9.74
CA MET A 80 -0.97 -2.42 -10.89
C MET A 80 -0.82 -3.92 -11.06
N SER A 81 -0.32 -4.37 -12.22
CA SER A 81 0.01 -5.78 -12.47
C SER A 81 1.05 -6.34 -11.46
N SER A 82 1.84 -5.46 -10.87
CA SER A 82 2.91 -5.80 -9.92
C SER A 82 2.55 -5.49 -8.46
N GLY A 83 1.37 -4.98 -8.14
CA GLY A 83 1.04 -4.62 -6.74
C GLY A 83 0.19 -3.37 -6.68
N ILE A 84 0.52 -2.43 -5.80
CA ILE A 84 -0.17 -1.15 -5.70
C ILE A 84 0.79 0.04 -5.77
N LEU A 85 0.24 1.16 -6.24
CA LEU A 85 0.88 2.45 -6.26
C LEU A 85 0.08 3.43 -5.40
N PRO A 86 0.59 3.84 -4.22
CA PRO A 86 -0.02 4.87 -3.41
C PRO A 86 -0.23 6.17 -4.18
N ASN A 87 -1.34 6.86 -3.92
CA ASN A 87 -1.55 8.20 -4.45
C ASN A 87 -0.66 9.21 -3.71
N LYS A 88 -0.39 10.34 -4.37
CA LYS A 88 0.24 11.50 -3.73
C LYS A 88 -0.50 11.89 -2.46
N ASN A 89 0.25 12.26 -1.43
CA ASN A 89 -0.21 12.59 -0.08
C ASN A 89 -0.81 11.42 0.73
N ALA A 90 -0.72 10.18 0.26
CA ALA A 90 -1.01 9.03 1.12
C ALA A 90 0.00 8.96 2.28
N ASN A 91 -0.45 8.47 3.43
CA ASN A 91 0.44 8.19 4.56
C ASN A 91 0.78 6.71 4.56
N LEU A 92 2.05 6.39 4.75
CA LEU A 92 2.53 5.01 4.84
C LEU A 92 3.25 4.84 6.17
N THR A 93 2.76 3.95 7.02
CA THR A 93 3.44 3.56 8.26
C THR A 93 4.13 2.23 8.02
N LEU A 94 5.43 2.15 8.27
CA LEU A 94 6.22 0.93 8.18
C LEU A 94 6.51 0.42 9.59
N PHE A 95 6.48 -0.89 9.76
CA PHE A 95 6.88 -1.53 11.01
C PHE A 95 8.25 -2.18 10.82
N THR A 96 9.24 -1.68 11.56
CA THR A 96 10.62 -2.16 11.53
C THR A 96 10.91 -3.20 12.59
N SER A 97 10.00 -3.40 13.55
CA SER A 97 10.11 -4.44 14.58
C SER A 97 8.82 -5.24 14.72
N LYS A 98 8.94 -6.51 15.12
CA LYS A 98 7.80 -7.40 15.36
C LYS A 98 6.85 -6.85 16.43
N GLN A 99 7.38 -6.20 17.47
CA GLN A 99 6.57 -5.61 18.55
C GLN A 99 5.72 -4.42 18.08
N ALA A 100 6.12 -3.75 16.99
CA ALA A 100 5.40 -2.58 16.48
C ALA A 100 4.18 -2.95 15.62
N VAL A 101 4.14 -4.18 15.08
CA VAL A 101 3.06 -4.70 14.22
C VAL A 101 1.79 -4.90 15.04
N PRO A 102 0.64 -4.32 14.64
CA PRO A 102 -0.59 -4.42 15.42
C PRO A 102 -1.30 -5.77 15.28
N GLY A 103 -1.20 -6.62 16.31
CA GLY A 103 -2.10 -7.76 16.62
C GLY A 103 -1.95 -9.05 15.80
N ASP A 104 -2.53 -10.14 16.34
CA ASP A 104 -2.41 -11.52 15.83
C ASP A 104 -3.01 -11.75 14.42
N GLN A 105 -3.93 -10.88 13.98
CA GLN A 105 -4.55 -10.93 12.64
C GLN A 105 -3.67 -10.41 11.49
N PHE A 106 -2.42 -10.03 11.75
CA PHE A 106 -1.44 -9.71 10.70
C PHE A 106 -0.67 -10.94 10.20
N PHE A 107 -0.74 -12.06 10.92
CA PHE A 107 0.14 -13.22 10.71
C PHE A 107 -0.68 -14.48 10.35
N PRO A 108 -0.39 -15.14 9.22
CA PRO A 108 -0.87 -16.48 8.94
C PRO A 108 0.18 -17.57 9.20
N GLY A 109 1.35 -17.24 9.74
CA GLY A 109 2.35 -18.25 10.10
C GLY A 109 3.61 -17.72 10.78
N ASP A 110 4.17 -18.53 11.67
CA ASP A 110 5.34 -18.24 12.49
C ASP A 110 6.66 -18.07 11.70
N GLN A 111 6.67 -18.41 10.40
CA GLN A 111 7.86 -18.35 9.54
C GLN A 111 8.05 -17.00 8.82
N PHE A 112 7.08 -16.10 8.88
CA PHE A 112 7.21 -14.77 8.30
C PHE A 112 7.58 -13.77 9.40
N VAL A 113 8.87 -13.74 9.77
CA VAL A 113 9.38 -12.75 10.71
C VAL A 113 9.83 -11.52 9.93
N PRO A 114 9.10 -10.40 9.99
CA PRO A 114 9.58 -9.15 9.43
C PRO A 114 10.71 -8.61 10.30
N GLY A 115 11.77 -8.12 9.67
CA GLY A 115 12.67 -7.19 10.32
C GLY A 115 14.03 -7.70 10.79
N ASP A 116 14.36 -9.01 10.71
CA ASP A 116 15.68 -9.46 11.19
C ASP A 116 16.86 -8.86 10.41
N GLN A 117 16.63 -8.27 9.21
CA GLN A 117 17.69 -7.63 8.42
C GLN A 117 17.26 -6.35 7.68
N PHE A 118 16.12 -5.75 8.00
CA PHE A 118 15.78 -4.43 7.46
C PHE A 118 16.21 -3.36 8.47
N VAL A 119 17.51 -3.20 8.60
CA VAL A 119 18.10 -1.94 9.01
C VAL A 119 18.31 -1.21 7.69
N PRO A 120 17.42 -0.28 7.28
CA PRO A 120 17.82 0.68 6.26
C PRO A 120 19.10 1.29 6.82
N GLY A 121 20.17 1.22 6.04
CA GLY A 121 21.46 1.75 6.46
C GLY A 121 21.22 3.16 6.98
N ASP A 122 21.47 3.33 8.28
CA ASP A 122 21.24 4.52 9.08
C ASP A 122 19.76 4.84 9.38
N GLN A 123 19.50 5.05 10.67
CA GLN A 123 18.19 5.30 11.27
C GLN A 123 17.41 6.32 10.44
N PHE A 124 16.22 5.97 9.94
CA PHE A 124 15.33 6.95 9.31
C PHE A 124 15.24 8.20 10.18
N VAL A 125 15.57 9.37 9.64
CA VAL A 125 15.44 10.65 10.33
C VAL A 125 14.25 11.40 9.76
N PRO A 126 13.40 12.03 10.61
CA PRO A 126 12.39 12.95 10.12
C PRO A 126 12.97 13.97 9.14
N GLY A 127 12.43 14.01 7.93
CA GLY A 127 12.95 14.84 6.84
C GLY A 127 13.56 14.07 5.67
N ASP A 128 14.04 12.85 5.90
CA ASP A 128 14.65 12.02 4.86
C ASP A 128 13.68 11.76 3.70
N GLN A 129 14.24 11.65 2.50
CA GLN A 129 13.47 11.34 1.29
C GLN A 129 14.10 10.17 0.55
N PHE A 130 13.27 9.19 0.20
CA PHE A 130 13.68 8.02 -0.58
C PHE A 130 12.56 7.53 -1.47
N ASP A 131 12.90 6.63 -2.38
CA ASP A 131 11.93 6.04 -3.30
C ASP A 131 11.22 4.85 -2.65
N VAL A 132 9.89 4.86 -2.74
CA VAL A 132 8.97 3.80 -2.31
C VAL A 132 8.09 3.42 -3.49
N ALA A 133 8.31 2.24 -4.06
CA ALA A 133 7.53 1.74 -5.20
C ALA A 133 7.37 2.76 -6.34
N ARG A 134 8.48 3.43 -6.70
CA ARG A 134 8.59 4.48 -7.73
C ARG A 134 8.00 5.85 -7.35
N MET A 135 7.60 6.04 -6.10
CA MET A 135 7.17 7.33 -5.56
C MET A 135 8.22 7.91 -4.63
N LYS A 136 8.34 9.23 -4.55
CA LYS A 136 9.12 9.85 -3.47
C LYS A 136 8.31 9.79 -2.17
N ALA A 137 8.94 9.36 -1.10
CA ALA A 137 8.38 9.35 0.23
C ALA A 137 9.25 10.18 1.16
N ARG A 138 8.62 10.95 2.05
CA ARG A 138 9.31 11.74 3.06
C ARG A 138 9.03 11.18 4.45
N VAL A 139 10.06 10.95 5.26
CA VAL A 139 9.91 10.57 6.67
C VAL A 139 9.32 11.74 7.45
N GLN A 140 8.20 11.48 8.12
CA GLN A 140 7.55 12.44 9.01
C GLN A 140 7.90 12.20 10.47
N ALA A 141 7.90 10.94 10.90
CA ALA A 141 8.17 10.56 12.28
C ALA A 141 8.72 9.14 12.36
N VAL A 142 9.55 8.90 13.38
CA VAL A 142 10.10 7.58 13.71
C VAL A 142 9.98 7.38 15.21
N GLN A 143 9.16 6.40 15.61
CA GLN A 143 8.81 6.15 17.02
C GLN A 143 8.53 4.66 17.22
N ASP A 144 9.10 4.06 18.26
CA ASP A 144 8.77 2.70 18.73
C ASP A 144 8.72 1.62 17.64
N GLY A 145 9.70 1.60 16.73
CA GLY A 145 9.76 0.64 15.63
C GLY A 145 8.75 0.91 14.50
N ARG A 146 8.21 2.13 14.44
CA ARG A 146 7.33 2.63 13.38
C ARG A 146 7.98 3.78 12.64
N VAL A 147 7.83 3.79 11.33
CA VAL A 147 8.32 4.85 10.45
C VAL A 147 7.14 5.38 9.67
N GLN A 148 6.75 6.62 9.93
CA GLN A 148 5.67 7.29 9.22
C GLN A 148 6.23 8.06 8.04
N LEU A 149 5.69 7.79 6.86
CA LEU A 149 6.08 8.41 5.59
C LEU A 149 4.90 9.13 4.95
N LYS A 150 5.20 10.24 4.29
CA LYS A 150 4.28 10.95 3.41
C LYS A 150 4.69 10.76 1.95
N ILE A 151 3.82 10.15 1.15
CA ILE A 151 4.03 10.03 -0.30
C ILE A 151 3.91 11.42 -0.94
N GLN A 152 4.89 11.78 -1.78
CA GLN A 152 5.01 13.08 -2.45
C GLN A 152 4.53 13.07 -3.90
#